data_AF-A0A0C3EBU2-F1
#
_entry.id   AF-A0A0C3EBU2-F1
#
_cell.length_a   1.000
_cell.length_b   1.000
_cell.length_c   1.000
_cell.angle_alpha   90.00
_cell.angle_beta   90.00
_cell.angle_gamma   90.00
#
_symmetry.space_group_name_H-M   'P 1'
#
loop_
_entity.id
_entity.type
_entity.pdbx_description
1 polymer ?
#
loop_
_entity_poly.entity_id
_entity_poly.type
_entity_poly.pdbx_seq_one_letter_code
_entity_poly.pdbx_strand_id
1 'polypeptide(L)'
;MLRLLSQQAARSARTFSTSTASQRDVVQEFYIQGLKAYKPRPVPKDAHVGAVKPFSPPQPPQPPTLPADLAGELAAYDAAEPTKADEPVTRGSAVEDVGQGAEAFLSFLEADVKPAEAHH
;
A
#
# COMPACT_ATOMS: atom_id res chain seq x y z
N MET A 1 -7.25 -23.27 -109.06
CA MET A 1 -6.57 -22.90 -107.80
C MET A 1 -6.78 -21.41 -107.56
N LEU A 2 -7.68 -21.05 -106.65
CA LEU A 2 -8.01 -19.65 -106.33
C LEU A 2 -7.49 -19.36 -104.91
N ARG A 3 -6.61 -18.38 -104.74
CA ARG A 3 -6.28 -17.82 -103.41
C ARG A 3 -6.67 -16.35 -103.43
N LEU A 4 -7.85 -16.03 -102.90
CA LEU A 4 -8.22 -14.67 -102.53
C LEU A 4 -7.40 -14.29 -101.29
N LEU A 5 -6.51 -13.30 -101.43
CA LEU A 5 -5.92 -12.63 -100.28
C LEU A 5 -6.97 -11.64 -99.74
N SER A 6 -7.55 -11.96 -98.59
CA SER A 6 -8.36 -11.00 -97.83
C SER A 6 -7.42 -9.91 -97.29
N GLN A 7 -7.40 -8.75 -97.94
CA GLN A 7 -6.78 -7.56 -97.35
C GLN A 7 -7.64 -7.10 -96.17
N GLN A 8 -7.30 -7.58 -94.97
CA GLN A 8 -7.85 -7.05 -93.73
C GLN A 8 -7.37 -5.61 -93.59
N ALA A 9 -8.21 -4.63 -93.93
CA ALA A 9 -7.92 -3.23 -93.67
C ALA A 9 -7.64 -3.05 -92.18
N ALA A 10 -6.43 -2.61 -91.83
CA ALA A 10 -6.08 -2.25 -90.47
C ALA A 10 -6.99 -1.10 -90.04
N ARG A 11 -8.05 -1.42 -89.31
CA ARG A 11 -8.87 -0.43 -88.62
C ARG A 11 -7.95 0.22 -87.58
N SER A 12 -7.48 1.43 -87.88
CA SER A 12 -6.80 2.28 -86.89
C SER A 12 -7.80 2.57 -85.77
N ALA A 13 -7.85 1.70 -84.77
CA ALA A 13 -8.58 1.93 -83.54
C ALA A 13 -7.90 3.11 -82.85
N ARG A 14 -8.54 4.28 -82.85
CA ARG A 14 -8.17 5.40 -81.99
C ARG A 14 -8.47 4.99 -80.56
N THR A 15 -7.53 4.34 -79.90
CA THR A 15 -7.65 3.97 -78.50
C THR A 15 -7.45 5.22 -77.65
N PHE A 16 -8.43 5.55 -76.81
CA PHE A 16 -8.27 6.60 -75.82
C PHE A 16 -7.40 6.04 -74.69
N SER A 17 -6.15 6.51 -74.59
CA SER A 17 -5.31 6.23 -73.43
C SER A 17 -5.76 7.11 -72.27
N THR A 18 -6.65 6.60 -71.44
CA THR A 18 -6.98 7.24 -70.16
C THR A 18 -5.91 6.83 -69.15
N SER A 19 -4.81 7.59 -69.11
CA SER A 19 -3.86 7.46 -68.00
C SER A 19 -4.56 7.94 -66.73
N THR A 20 -5.02 7.01 -65.90
CA THR A 20 -5.56 7.28 -64.56
C THR A 20 -4.50 7.77 -63.57
N ALA A 21 -3.24 7.89 -64.02
CA ALA A 21 -2.11 8.32 -63.19
C ALA A 21 -2.25 9.75 -62.65
N SER A 22 -3.10 10.60 -63.23
CA SER A 22 -3.22 12.02 -62.87
C SER A 22 -4.36 12.38 -61.93
N GLN A 23 -5.22 11.45 -61.50
CA GLN A 23 -6.23 11.73 -60.46
C GLN A 23 -5.70 11.44 -59.06
N ARG A 24 -4.53 12.01 -58.73
CA ARG A 24 -4.02 12.02 -57.36
C ARG A 24 -4.64 13.22 -56.65
N ASP A 25 -5.30 12.95 -55.52
CA ASP A 25 -5.83 14.01 -54.66
C ASP A 25 -4.64 14.80 -54.08
N VAL A 26 -4.56 16.07 -54.44
CA VAL A 26 -3.47 16.97 -54.02
C VAL A 26 -3.45 17.13 -52.49
N VAL A 27 -4.61 17.05 -51.83
CA VAL A 27 -4.71 17.10 -50.37
C VAL A 27 -4.06 15.85 -49.75
N GLN A 28 -4.34 14.69 -50.32
CA GLN A 28 -3.76 13.42 -49.88
C GLN A 28 -2.24 13.39 -50.07
N GLU A 29 -1.73 13.88 -51.19
CA GLU A 29 -0.30 13.95 -51.46
C GLU A 29 0.42 14.90 -50.49
N PHE A 30 -0.16 16.08 -50.24
CA PHE A 30 0.42 17.03 -49.26
C PHE A 30 0.45 16.45 -47.85
N TYR A 31 -0.62 15.74 -47.45
CA TYR A 31 -0.67 15.05 -46.16
C TYR A 31 0.41 13.97 -46.04
N ILE A 32 0.54 13.10 -47.05
CA ILE A 32 1.56 12.04 -47.07
C ILE A 32 2.97 12.65 -47.07
N GLN A 33 3.18 13.74 -47.79
CA GLN A 33 4.45 14.47 -47.78
C GLN A 33 4.77 15.04 -46.40
N GLY A 34 3.79 15.64 -45.71
CA GLY A 34 3.95 16.14 -44.34
C GLY A 34 4.29 15.02 -43.34
N LEU A 35 3.61 13.87 -43.43
CA LEU A 35 3.91 12.70 -42.61
C LEU A 35 5.33 12.16 -42.84
N LYS A 36 5.75 12.04 -44.11
CA LYS A 36 7.09 11.56 -44.46
C LYS A 36 8.19 12.54 -44.07
N ALA A 37 7.90 13.85 -44.13
CA ALA A 37 8.82 14.90 -43.73
C ALA A 37 8.90 15.08 -42.20
N TYR A 38 7.93 14.57 -41.46
CA TYR A 38 7.89 14.71 -40.02
C TYR A 38 9.07 13.96 -39.37
N LYS A 39 9.94 14.73 -38.71
CA LYS A 39 10.98 14.20 -37.83
C LYS A 39 10.49 14.37 -36.39
N PRO A 40 10.16 13.27 -35.69
CA PRO A 40 9.80 13.35 -34.28
C PRO A 40 10.91 14.07 -33.50
N ARG A 41 10.52 14.96 -32.60
CA ARG A 41 11.49 15.56 -31.68
C ARG A 41 12.13 14.44 -30.87
N PRO A 42 13.48 14.40 -30.75
CA PRO A 42 14.14 13.40 -29.92
C PRO A 42 13.55 13.45 -28.52
N VAL A 43 13.05 12.32 -28.04
CA VAL A 43 12.60 12.22 -26.66
C VAL A 43 13.83 12.45 -25.79
N PRO A 44 13.86 13.51 -24.95
CA PRO A 44 14.99 13.72 -24.07
C PRO A 44 15.13 12.50 -23.17
N LYS A 45 16.37 12.03 -22.96
CA LYS A 45 16.65 10.87 -22.10
C LYS A 45 16.06 11.05 -20.69
N ASP A 46 15.91 12.31 -20.28
CA ASP A 46 15.38 12.74 -19.00
C ASP A 46 13.91 13.19 -19.08
N ALA A 47 13.11 12.72 -20.04
CA ALA A 47 11.69 13.08 -20.15
C ALA A 47 10.84 12.77 -18.89
N HIS A 48 11.38 11.93 -17.99
CA HIS A 48 10.80 11.60 -16.69
C HIS A 48 11.19 12.58 -15.57
N VAL A 49 12.28 13.35 -15.76
CA VAL A 49 12.78 14.32 -14.78
C VAL A 49 11.90 15.57 -14.87
N GLY A 50 11.04 15.78 -13.87
CA GLY A 50 10.11 16.92 -13.79
C GLY A 50 8.66 16.59 -14.12
N ALA A 51 8.36 15.40 -14.64
CA ALA A 51 6.99 14.91 -14.78
C ALA A 51 6.40 14.45 -13.43
N VAL A 52 7.26 14.00 -12.51
CA VAL A 52 6.89 13.53 -11.17
C VAL A 52 7.83 14.14 -10.14
N LYS A 53 7.31 14.40 -8.94
CA LYS A 53 8.12 14.83 -7.78
C LYS A 53 9.15 13.73 -7.46
N PRO A 54 10.44 14.07 -7.27
CA PRO A 54 11.46 13.08 -6.96
C PRO A 54 11.11 12.36 -5.65
N PHE A 55 11.15 11.03 -5.69
CA PHE A 55 10.93 10.20 -4.52
C PHE A 55 12.21 10.18 -3.67
N SER A 56 12.14 10.72 -2.46
CA SER A 56 13.17 10.53 -1.44
C SER A 56 12.60 9.59 -0.37
N PRO A 57 13.18 8.40 -0.16
CA PRO A 57 12.77 7.57 0.96
C PRO A 57 13.04 8.30 2.28
N PRO A 58 12.15 8.17 3.28
CA PRO A 58 12.43 8.70 4.61
C PRO A 58 13.65 7.99 5.19
N GLN A 59 14.43 8.71 6.02
CA GLN A 59 15.52 8.08 6.76
C GLN A 59 14.95 6.97 7.66
N PRO A 60 15.69 5.84 7.80
CA PRO A 60 15.27 4.77 8.69
C PRO A 60 15.10 5.33 10.11
N PRO A 61 14.09 4.85 10.86
CA PRO A 61 13.85 5.33 12.22
C PRO A 61 15.09 5.07 13.08
N GLN A 62 15.57 6.11 13.75
CA GLN A 62 16.61 5.93 14.75
C GLN A 62 16.00 5.21 15.97
N PRO A 63 16.65 4.15 16.48
CA PRO A 63 16.23 3.56 17.73
C PRO A 63 16.34 4.62 18.84
N PRO A 64 15.43 4.63 19.82
CA PRO A 64 15.52 5.54 20.93
C PRO A 64 16.87 5.35 21.64
N THR A 65 17.54 6.47 21.95
CA THR A 65 18.77 6.45 22.74
C THR A 65 18.46 5.89 24.11
N LEU A 66 19.11 4.78 24.47
CA LEU A 66 19.08 4.30 25.85
C LEU A 66 19.61 5.40 26.77
N PRO A 67 19.04 5.57 27.98
CA PRO A 67 19.57 6.52 28.94
C PRO A 67 21.03 6.15 29.26
N ALA A 68 21.89 7.17 29.38
CA ALA A 68 23.33 6.98 29.47
C ALA A 68 23.78 6.22 30.73
N ASP A 69 22.92 6.10 31.75
CA ASP A 69 23.23 5.48 33.03
C ASP A 69 22.28 4.33 33.38
N LEU A 70 22.15 3.36 32.47
CA LEU A 70 21.43 2.12 32.75
C LEU A 70 22.04 1.34 33.92
N ALA A 71 23.35 1.47 34.15
CA ALA A 71 24.02 0.74 35.22
C ALA A 71 23.62 1.25 36.62
N GLY A 72 23.52 2.57 36.80
CA GLY A 72 23.06 3.18 38.03
C GLY A 72 21.57 2.90 38.30
N GLU A 73 20.73 2.99 37.28
CA GLU A 73 19.30 2.67 37.40
C GLU A 73 19.06 1.19 37.74
N LEU A 74 19.83 0.28 37.16
CA LEU A 74 19.73 -1.15 37.44
C LEU A 74 20.23 -1.48 38.85
N ALA A 75 21.34 -0.86 39.29
CA ALA A 75 21.84 -1.00 40.65
C ALA A 75 20.84 -0.44 41.70
N ALA A 76 20.18 0.67 41.39
CA ALA A 76 19.14 1.24 42.24
C ALA A 76 17.88 0.34 42.32
N TYR A 77 17.52 -0.31 41.20
CA TYR A 77 16.43 -1.29 41.18
C TYR A 77 16.78 -2.55 41.96
N ASP A 78 18.00 -3.09 41.80
CA ASP A 78 18.46 -4.27 42.53
C ASP A 78 18.61 -4.00 44.04
N ALA A 79 18.95 -2.76 44.42
CA ALA A 79 18.99 -2.33 45.82
C ALA A 79 17.61 -2.02 46.40
N ALA A 80 16.57 -1.87 45.58
CA ALA A 80 15.21 -1.66 46.03
C ALA A 80 14.59 -3.00 46.46
N GLU A 81 14.84 -3.40 47.70
CA GLU A 81 14.06 -4.47 48.31
C GLU A 81 12.59 -4.03 48.43
N PRO A 82 11.61 -4.92 48.13
CA PRO A 82 10.20 -4.60 48.33
C PRO A 82 9.93 -4.48 49.83
N THR A 83 9.93 -3.26 50.35
CA THR A 83 9.41 -2.98 51.68
C THR A 83 7.91 -3.30 51.67
N LYS A 84 7.51 -4.35 52.39
CA LYS A 84 6.15 -4.39 52.93
C LYS A 84 6.01 -3.12 53.74
N ALA A 85 5.01 -2.30 53.43
CA ALA A 85 4.75 -1.08 54.17
C ALA A 85 4.77 -1.40 55.66
N ASP A 86 5.61 -0.69 56.43
CA ASP A 86 5.50 -0.68 57.89
C ASP A 86 4.13 -0.09 58.21
N GLU A 87 3.15 -0.97 58.40
CA GLU A 87 1.89 -0.64 59.05
C GLU A 87 2.25 -0.08 60.44
N PRO A 88 1.84 1.15 60.78
CA PRO A 88 2.04 1.64 62.13
C PRO A 88 1.26 0.69 63.06
N VAL A 89 1.98 0.06 64.01
CA VAL A 89 1.36 -0.63 65.15
C VAL A 89 0.62 0.44 65.96
N THR A 90 -0.61 0.69 65.56
CA THR A 90 -1.58 1.47 66.30
C THR A 90 -2.24 0.53 67.29
N ARG A 91 -1.69 0.51 68.51
CA ARG A 91 -2.41 -0.04 69.66
C ARG A 91 -3.64 0.83 69.92
N GLY A 92 -4.78 0.42 69.37
CA GLY A 92 -6.11 0.62 69.92
C GLY A 92 -6.93 1.78 69.36
N SER A 93 -7.90 1.43 68.51
CA SER A 93 -9.28 1.85 68.70
C SER A 93 -10.20 0.70 68.30
N ALA A 94 -10.64 -0.05 69.30
CA ALA A 94 -11.79 -0.93 69.19
C ALA A 94 -13.02 -0.08 68.83
N VAL A 95 -13.42 -0.15 67.57
CA VAL A 95 -14.83 -0.07 67.20
C VAL A 95 -15.06 -1.30 66.34
N GLU A 96 -15.47 -2.37 67.01
CA GLU A 96 -16.06 -3.50 66.31
C GLU A 96 -17.34 -3.00 65.64
N ASP A 97 -17.34 -2.93 64.32
CA ASP A 97 -18.61 -3.10 63.60
C ASP A 97 -18.98 -4.58 63.77
N VAL A 98 -19.72 -4.85 64.84
CA VAL A 98 -20.17 -6.17 65.26
C VAL A 98 -21.14 -6.70 64.19
N GLY A 99 -20.61 -7.31 63.15
CA GLY A 99 -21.41 -8.06 62.18
C GLY A 99 -20.79 -8.29 60.79
N GLN A 100 -19.78 -7.51 60.36
CA GLN A 100 -19.32 -7.56 58.96
C GLN A 100 -17.78 -7.48 58.79
N GLY A 101 -17.02 -7.72 59.86
CA GLY A 101 -15.55 -7.68 59.81
C GLY A 101 -14.90 -8.94 59.23
N ALA A 102 -13.59 -8.86 58.95
CA ALA A 102 -12.77 -9.94 58.40
C ALA A 102 -12.87 -11.26 59.20
N GLU A 103 -12.98 -11.19 60.53
CA GLU A 103 -13.17 -12.36 61.41
C GLU A 103 -14.51 -13.10 61.15
N ALA A 104 -15.58 -12.36 60.82
CA ALA A 104 -16.87 -12.96 60.46
C ALA A 104 -16.81 -13.66 59.08
N PHE A 105 -15.99 -13.13 58.17
CA PHE A 105 -15.77 -13.73 56.85
C PHE A 105 -14.90 -14.99 56.94
N LEU A 106 -13.84 -14.97 57.75
CA LEU A 106 -12.99 -16.14 57.98
C LEU A 106 -13.76 -17.28 58.66
N SER A 107 -14.57 -16.96 59.67
CA SER A 107 -15.41 -17.98 60.32
C SER A 107 -16.51 -18.56 59.41
N PHE A 108 -17.05 -17.77 58.48
CA PHE A 108 -17.96 -18.27 57.44
C PHE A 108 -17.26 -19.25 56.48
N LEU A 109 -16.02 -18.97 56.07
CA LEU A 109 -15.27 -19.86 55.20
C LEU A 109 -14.82 -21.15 55.88
N GLU A 110 -14.55 -21.10 57.18
CA GLU A 110 -14.17 -22.27 57.97
C GLU A 110 -15.40 -23.12 58.38
N ALA A 111 -16.61 -22.56 58.33
CA ALA A 111 -17.82 -23.31 58.60
C ALA A 111 -18.06 -24.37 57.51
N ASP A 112 -18.18 -25.63 57.92
CA ASP A 112 -18.50 -26.75 57.04
C ASP A 112 -19.84 -26.52 56.31
N VAL A 113 -19.84 -26.70 54.99
CA VAL A 113 -21.07 -26.60 54.18
C VAL A 113 -22.00 -27.73 54.60
N LYS A 114 -23.08 -27.39 55.31
CA LYS A 114 -24.10 -28.38 55.66
C LYS A 114 -24.62 -29.03 54.37
N PRO A 115 -24.58 -30.37 54.23
CA PRO A 115 -25.14 -31.02 53.05
C PRO A 115 -26.63 -30.69 52.98
N ALA A 116 -27.09 -30.25 51.82
CA ALA A 116 -28.49 -29.93 51.59
C ALA A 116 -29.36 -31.15 51.96
N GLU A 117 -30.27 -30.97 52.93
CA GLU A 117 -31.28 -31.98 53.22
C GLU A 117 -32.07 -32.21 51.93
N ALA A 118 -32.03 -33.44 51.42
CA ALA A 118 -32.76 -33.83 50.23
C ALA A 118 -34.26 -33.61 50.47
N HIS A 119 -34.84 -32.65 49.76
CA HIS A 119 -36.28 -32.39 49.79
C HIS A 119 -37.04 -33.66 49.38
N HIS A 120 -37.79 -34.23 50.32
CA HIS A 120 -38.90 -35.15 50.09
C HIS A 120 -40.21 -34.44 50.41
#